data_AF-A0A9E4T9T5-F1
#
_entry.id   AF-A0A9E4T9T5-F1
#
_cell.length_a   1.000
_cell.length_b   1.000
_cell.length_c   1.000
_cell.angle_alpha   90.00
_cell.angle_beta   90.00
_cell.angle_gamma   90.00
#
_symmetry.space_group_name_H-M   'P 1'
#
loop_
_entity.id
_entity.type
_entity.pdbx_description
1 polymer ?
#
loop_
_entity_poly.entity_id
_entity_poly.type
_entity_poly.pdbx_seq_one_letter_code
_entity_poly.pdbx_strand_id
1 'polypeptide(L)'
;MKQSPLESHAAMQQAFASGLERLLQQPGVGSYILVHANASFDAEIYQTLKSQLARRFEQHAEFCRQTLSEGRELVGAADDNLVFLKLMAIGFDGVHAAEFRDEADWELQFNHIRAFRPSRMTSEPVLGISRPFDPDGFHFNKPFLRREAFWSGDLQGVGVELLYNKFPFVPMHCLLVPDRTQRQPQLLTRKYHDYVWQLAERLWNGLPGVGIAYNSFAAYASVNHLHFQLFIRPEPLPLMRDHWRHNGGERDYPLNCEIYESAAEAWQRIESLHRSEVSYNLIYQPGRLYCIPRKRQGSYQHQPWTRGFAWYELAGGFTTFSRSDFDTLDAQAIIQELVKLQPESV
;
A
#
# COMPACT_ATOMS: atom_id res chain seq x y z
N MET A 1 12.62 -19.65 18.49
CA MET A 1 11.74 -18.63 17.87
C MET A 1 12.37 -18.19 16.57
N LYS A 2 11.61 -17.97 15.49
CA LYS A 2 12.18 -17.32 14.30
C LYS A 2 12.56 -15.90 14.69
N GLN A 3 13.78 -15.49 14.37
CA GLN A 3 14.25 -14.12 14.57
C GLN A 3 13.34 -13.16 13.77
N SER A 4 13.09 -11.96 14.29
CA SER A 4 12.20 -11.01 13.62
C SER A 4 12.94 -10.39 12.43
N PRO A 5 12.31 -10.30 11.23
CA PRO A 5 12.91 -9.63 10.09
C PRO A 5 13.02 -8.12 10.33
N LEU A 6 12.30 -7.59 11.33
CA LEU A 6 12.27 -6.17 11.62
C LEU A 6 13.42 -5.68 12.53
N GLU A 7 14.44 -6.52 12.76
CA GLU A 7 15.59 -6.18 13.60
C GLU A 7 16.65 -5.34 12.87
N SER A 8 16.78 -5.52 11.56
CA SER A 8 17.72 -4.76 10.74
C SER A 8 17.29 -4.71 9.27
N HIS A 9 17.80 -3.73 8.52
CA HIS A 9 17.51 -3.60 7.10
C HIS A 9 17.89 -4.86 6.32
N ALA A 10 19.07 -5.41 6.60
CA ALA A 10 19.56 -6.63 5.97
C ALA A 10 18.67 -7.86 6.29
N ALA A 11 18.23 -7.99 7.55
CA ALA A 11 17.33 -9.08 7.93
C ALA A 11 15.97 -8.96 7.23
N MET A 12 15.44 -7.74 7.10
CA MET A 12 14.19 -7.47 6.40
C MET A 12 14.31 -7.79 4.91
N GLN A 13 15.33 -7.26 4.24
CA GLN A 13 15.61 -7.52 2.83
C GLN A 13 15.76 -9.02 2.56
N GLN A 14 16.55 -9.73 3.37
CA GLN A 14 16.75 -11.16 3.22
C GLN A 14 15.44 -11.95 3.38
N ALA A 15 14.65 -11.65 4.42
CA ALA A 15 13.39 -12.35 4.67
C ALA A 15 12.35 -12.08 3.56
N PHE A 16 12.30 -10.85 3.08
CA PHE A 16 11.43 -10.39 2.00
C PHE A 16 11.83 -11.06 0.67
N ALA A 17 13.09 -10.97 0.25
CA ALA A 17 13.55 -11.61 -0.99
C ALA A 17 13.37 -13.14 -0.95
N SER A 18 13.77 -13.79 0.17
CA SER A 18 13.62 -15.24 0.33
C SER A 18 12.15 -15.69 0.31
N GLY A 19 11.22 -14.86 0.79
CA GLY A 19 9.80 -15.18 0.73
C GLY A 19 9.23 -15.03 -0.68
N LEU A 20 9.68 -14.04 -1.45
CA LEU A 20 9.33 -13.90 -2.87
C LEU A 20 9.84 -15.09 -3.70
N GLU A 21 11.06 -15.56 -3.45
CA GLU A 21 11.61 -16.77 -4.07
C GLU A 21 10.73 -17.99 -3.82
N ARG A 22 10.33 -18.22 -2.57
CA ARG A 22 9.42 -19.31 -2.20
C ARG A 22 8.06 -19.17 -2.86
N LEU A 23 7.54 -17.95 -2.95
CA LEU A 23 6.25 -17.67 -3.56
C LEU A 23 6.28 -17.89 -5.08
N LEU A 24 7.40 -17.60 -5.74
CA LEU A 24 7.60 -17.84 -7.17
C LEU A 24 7.60 -19.33 -7.54
N GLN A 25 7.83 -20.21 -6.57
CA GLN A 25 7.70 -21.65 -6.76
C GLN A 25 6.26 -22.16 -6.69
N GLN A 26 5.33 -21.35 -6.18
CA GLN A 26 3.93 -21.73 -6.06
C GLN A 26 3.22 -21.68 -7.43
N PRO A 27 2.24 -22.57 -7.66
CA PRO A 27 1.45 -22.53 -8.88
C PRO A 27 0.47 -21.34 -8.89
N GLY A 28 0.16 -20.87 -10.08
CA GLY A 28 -0.89 -19.89 -10.34
C GLY A 28 -0.38 -18.48 -10.62
N VAL A 29 -1.06 -17.80 -11.54
CA VAL A 29 -0.69 -16.46 -12.02
C VAL A 29 -0.71 -15.39 -10.91
N GLY A 30 -1.54 -15.56 -9.87
CA GLY A 30 -1.65 -14.61 -8.77
C GLY A 30 -0.36 -14.44 -7.98
N SER A 31 0.32 -15.55 -7.66
CA SER A 31 1.62 -15.55 -6.98
C SER A 31 2.71 -15.01 -7.88
N TYR A 32 2.70 -15.38 -9.17
CA TYR A 32 3.61 -14.81 -10.17
C TYR A 32 3.49 -13.28 -10.27
N ILE A 33 2.28 -12.74 -10.39
CA ILE A 33 2.03 -11.29 -10.48
C ILE A 33 2.55 -10.58 -9.23
N LEU A 34 2.29 -11.14 -8.03
CA LEU A 34 2.77 -10.57 -6.77
C LEU A 34 4.29 -10.48 -6.75
N VAL A 35 4.98 -11.56 -7.12
CA VAL A 35 6.45 -11.58 -7.15
C VAL A 35 6.99 -10.62 -8.20
N HIS A 36 6.43 -10.64 -9.41
CA HIS A 36 6.87 -9.75 -10.48
C HIS A 36 6.67 -8.27 -10.13
N ALA A 37 5.53 -7.93 -9.50
CA ALA A 37 5.24 -6.57 -9.04
C ALA A 37 6.22 -6.10 -7.96
N ASN A 38 6.57 -6.96 -7.00
CA ASN A 38 7.54 -6.60 -5.96
C ASN A 38 8.96 -6.52 -6.52
N ALA A 39 9.34 -7.46 -7.38
CA ALA A 39 10.64 -7.43 -8.06
C ALA A 39 10.80 -6.18 -8.92
N SER A 40 9.76 -5.74 -9.66
CA SER A 40 9.87 -4.55 -10.51
C SER A 40 10.07 -3.24 -9.74
N PHE A 41 9.88 -3.23 -8.42
CA PHE A 41 10.16 -2.06 -7.56
C PHE A 41 11.57 -2.04 -6.97
N ASP A 42 12.29 -3.15 -7.01
CA ASP A 42 13.58 -3.30 -6.34
C ASP A 42 14.59 -3.95 -7.29
N ALA A 43 15.61 -3.19 -7.67
CA ALA A 43 16.58 -3.62 -8.66
C ALA A 43 17.36 -4.87 -8.22
N GLU A 44 17.69 -5.01 -6.93
CA GLU A 44 18.45 -6.15 -6.42
C GLU A 44 17.60 -7.42 -6.42
N ILE A 45 16.34 -7.31 -5.99
CA ILE A 45 15.37 -8.40 -6.06
C ILE A 45 15.11 -8.78 -7.52
N TYR A 46 14.94 -7.81 -8.41
CA TYR A 46 14.74 -8.07 -9.84
C TYR A 46 15.91 -8.84 -10.42
N GLN A 47 17.15 -8.40 -10.20
CA GLN A 47 18.34 -9.10 -10.72
C GLN A 47 18.40 -10.55 -10.22
N THR A 48 18.09 -10.78 -8.96
CA THR A 48 18.10 -12.12 -8.35
C THR A 48 17.01 -13.03 -8.94
N LEU A 49 15.81 -12.48 -9.19
CA LEU A 49 14.65 -13.27 -9.61
C LEU A 49 14.44 -13.31 -11.13
N LYS A 50 15.12 -12.48 -11.91
CA LYS A 50 14.83 -12.25 -13.35
C LYS A 50 14.73 -13.55 -14.14
N SER A 51 15.73 -14.43 -14.05
CA SER A 51 15.74 -15.69 -14.81
C SER A 51 14.60 -16.63 -14.41
N GLN A 52 14.27 -16.69 -13.12
CA GLN A 52 13.16 -17.52 -12.63
C GLN A 52 11.80 -16.93 -13.04
N LEU A 53 11.67 -15.60 -12.97
CA LEU A 53 10.49 -14.87 -13.43
C LEU A 53 10.26 -15.07 -14.93
N ALA A 54 11.28 -14.91 -15.76
CA ALA A 54 11.18 -15.14 -17.21
C ALA A 54 10.71 -16.58 -17.53
N ARG A 55 11.31 -17.58 -16.86
CA ARG A 55 10.89 -18.98 -17.02
C ARG A 55 9.43 -19.19 -16.60
N ARG A 56 9.01 -18.62 -15.46
CA ARG A 56 7.63 -18.73 -14.96
C ARG A 56 6.64 -18.01 -15.85
N PHE A 57 7.02 -16.87 -16.40
CA PHE A 57 6.23 -16.14 -17.39
C PHE A 57 5.91 -17.03 -18.59
N GLU A 58 6.91 -17.65 -19.21
CA GLU A 58 6.70 -18.52 -20.38
C GLU A 58 5.82 -19.73 -20.06
N GLN A 59 6.01 -20.35 -18.89
CA GLN A 59 5.17 -21.46 -18.45
C GLN A 59 3.69 -21.05 -18.32
N HIS A 60 3.42 -19.90 -17.70
CA HIS A 60 2.07 -19.39 -17.56
C HIS A 60 1.48 -18.93 -18.90
N ALA A 61 2.28 -18.28 -19.75
CA ALA A 61 1.86 -17.82 -21.05
C ALA A 61 1.48 -19.00 -21.96
N GLU A 62 2.26 -20.08 -21.94
CA GLU A 62 1.96 -21.29 -22.68
C GLU A 62 0.68 -21.97 -22.20
N PHE A 63 0.53 -22.11 -20.88
CA PHE A 63 -0.71 -22.63 -20.29
C PHE A 63 -1.93 -21.80 -20.71
N CYS A 64 -1.82 -20.46 -20.70
CA CYS A 64 -2.89 -19.58 -21.12
C CYS A 64 -3.21 -19.75 -22.61
N ARG A 65 -2.20 -19.78 -23.50
CA ARG A 65 -2.38 -19.99 -24.94
C ARG A 65 -3.08 -21.31 -25.23
N GLN A 66 -2.61 -22.40 -24.64
CA GLN A 66 -3.20 -23.72 -24.82
C GLN A 66 -4.66 -23.74 -24.35
N THR A 67 -4.92 -23.29 -23.12
CA THR A 67 -6.27 -23.29 -22.54
C THR A 67 -7.25 -22.49 -23.38
N LEU A 68 -6.87 -21.28 -23.82
CA LEU A 68 -7.73 -20.40 -24.61
C LEU A 68 -7.90 -20.91 -26.05
N SER A 69 -6.87 -21.53 -26.65
CA SER A 69 -6.95 -22.12 -28.00
C SER A 69 -7.96 -23.26 -28.08
N GLU A 70 -8.17 -23.96 -26.97
CA GLU A 70 -9.18 -25.02 -26.81
C GLU A 70 -10.57 -24.46 -26.43
N GLY A 71 -10.73 -23.12 -26.34
CA GLY A 71 -11.98 -22.47 -25.94
C GLY A 71 -12.33 -22.64 -24.46
N ARG A 72 -11.38 -23.05 -23.61
CA ARG A 72 -11.60 -23.22 -22.16
C ARG A 72 -11.33 -21.92 -21.40
N GLU A 73 -11.98 -21.81 -20.24
CA GLU A 73 -11.75 -20.70 -19.31
C GLU A 73 -10.46 -20.88 -18.49
N LEU A 74 -9.80 -19.76 -18.17
CA LEU A 74 -8.63 -19.76 -17.30
C LEU A 74 -9.05 -19.95 -15.83
N VAL A 75 -8.42 -20.91 -15.16
CA VAL A 75 -8.63 -21.14 -13.72
C VAL A 75 -7.98 -20.01 -12.91
N GLY A 76 -8.67 -19.53 -11.88
CA GLY A 76 -8.15 -18.53 -10.94
C GLY A 76 -9.04 -17.30 -10.81
N ALA A 77 -8.52 -16.26 -10.15
CA ALA A 77 -9.24 -15.00 -10.02
C ALA A 77 -9.26 -14.24 -11.36
N ALA A 78 -10.43 -13.76 -11.78
CA ALA A 78 -10.59 -13.02 -13.03
C ALA A 78 -9.66 -11.79 -13.12
N ASP A 79 -9.49 -11.06 -12.01
CA ASP A 79 -8.55 -9.94 -11.89
C ASP A 79 -7.11 -10.36 -12.25
N ASP A 80 -6.65 -11.49 -11.73
CA ASP A 80 -5.30 -11.97 -11.92
C ASP A 80 -5.09 -12.46 -13.36
N ASN A 81 -6.09 -13.14 -13.92
CA ASN A 81 -6.07 -13.54 -15.32
C ASN A 81 -6.00 -12.32 -16.25
N LEU A 82 -6.80 -11.27 -15.99
CA LEU A 82 -6.77 -10.04 -16.77
C LEU A 82 -5.40 -9.34 -16.70
N VAL A 83 -4.82 -9.24 -15.50
CA VAL A 83 -3.48 -8.65 -15.33
C VAL A 83 -2.43 -9.47 -16.08
N PHE A 84 -2.48 -10.80 -15.98
CA PHE A 84 -1.53 -11.66 -16.66
C PHE A 84 -1.67 -11.61 -18.19
N LEU A 85 -2.88 -11.53 -18.72
CA LEU A 85 -3.11 -11.34 -20.16
C LEU A 85 -2.55 -10.00 -20.66
N LYS A 86 -2.63 -8.92 -19.87
CA LYS A 86 -1.96 -7.65 -20.18
C LYS A 86 -0.44 -7.78 -20.18
N LEU A 87 0.12 -8.55 -19.25
CA LEU A 87 1.56 -8.87 -19.24
C LEU A 87 1.97 -9.66 -20.49
N MET A 88 1.15 -10.63 -20.92
CA MET A 88 1.38 -11.36 -22.18
C MET A 88 1.38 -10.43 -23.39
N ALA A 89 0.50 -9.43 -23.42
CA ALA A 89 0.39 -8.50 -24.54
C ALA A 89 1.65 -7.61 -24.71
N ILE A 90 2.33 -7.25 -23.63
CA ILE A 90 3.57 -6.45 -23.68
C ILE A 90 4.86 -7.30 -23.64
N GLY A 91 4.75 -8.58 -23.29
CA GLY A 91 5.88 -9.48 -23.12
C GLY A 91 6.63 -9.26 -21.80
N PHE A 92 7.46 -10.24 -21.42
CA PHE A 92 8.27 -10.18 -20.19
C PHE A 92 9.21 -8.97 -20.19
N ASP A 93 9.95 -8.76 -21.28
CA ASP A 93 10.92 -7.65 -21.40
C ASP A 93 10.26 -6.28 -21.59
N GLY A 94 8.96 -6.24 -21.88
CA GLY A 94 8.18 -4.99 -21.94
C GLY A 94 7.80 -4.45 -20.56
N VAL A 95 8.05 -5.20 -19.48
CA VAL A 95 7.84 -4.74 -18.11
C VAL A 95 9.10 -4.02 -17.63
N HIS A 96 9.01 -2.71 -17.48
CA HIS A 96 10.09 -1.90 -16.91
C HIS A 96 10.00 -1.80 -15.38
N ALA A 97 11.14 -1.49 -14.76
CA ALA A 97 11.20 -1.16 -13.34
C ALA A 97 10.34 0.09 -13.03
N ALA A 98 9.95 0.26 -11.77
CA ALA A 98 9.25 1.46 -11.34
C ALA A 98 10.10 2.72 -11.66
N GLU A 99 9.51 3.65 -12.38
CA GLU A 99 10.12 4.93 -12.72
C GLU A 99 9.61 6.00 -11.77
N PHE A 100 10.50 6.94 -11.41
CA PHE A 100 10.19 8.05 -10.52
C PHE A 100 10.62 9.35 -11.18
N ARG A 101 9.87 10.43 -10.94
CA ARG A 101 10.32 11.79 -11.20
C ARG A 101 9.78 12.74 -10.14
N ASP A 102 10.54 13.79 -9.88
CA ASP A 102 10.05 14.91 -9.09
C ASP A 102 9.28 15.88 -9.99
N GLU A 103 8.23 16.48 -9.42
CA GLU A 103 7.47 17.59 -10.00
C GLU A 103 7.22 18.61 -8.89
N ALA A 104 8.08 19.63 -8.84
CA ALA A 104 8.14 20.60 -7.73
C ALA A 104 8.23 19.91 -6.36
N ASP A 105 7.17 20.02 -5.55
CA ASP A 105 7.12 19.45 -4.20
C ASP A 105 6.57 18.01 -4.16
N TRP A 106 6.31 17.40 -5.32
CA TRP A 106 5.67 16.10 -5.46
C TRP A 106 6.60 15.05 -6.06
N GLU A 107 6.39 13.80 -5.68
CA GLU A 107 7.05 12.64 -6.29
C GLU A 107 6.02 11.90 -7.14
N LEU A 108 6.29 11.69 -8.43
CA LEU A 108 5.45 10.88 -9.31
C LEU A 108 6.14 9.54 -9.55
N GLN A 109 5.34 8.47 -9.63
CA GLN A 109 5.81 7.16 -10.00
C GLN A 109 4.96 6.54 -11.11
N PHE A 110 5.61 5.78 -11.98
CA PHE A 110 4.95 4.90 -12.95
C PHE A 110 5.40 3.45 -12.76
N ASN A 111 4.43 2.55 -12.61
CA ASN A 111 4.67 1.11 -12.53
C ASN A 111 3.72 0.36 -13.46
N HIS A 112 4.29 -0.37 -14.43
CA HIS A 112 3.53 -1.14 -15.43
C HIS A 112 2.54 -2.14 -14.81
N ILE A 113 3.00 -2.97 -13.88
CA ILE A 113 2.18 -4.03 -13.30
C ILE A 113 1.03 -3.43 -12.46
N ARG A 114 1.29 -2.34 -11.75
CA ARG A 114 0.28 -1.57 -11.01
C ARG A 114 -0.72 -0.89 -11.95
N ALA A 115 -0.28 -0.40 -13.12
CA ALA A 115 -1.16 0.13 -14.15
C ALA A 115 -2.18 -0.90 -14.67
N PHE A 116 -1.81 -2.17 -14.69
CA PHE A 116 -2.69 -3.26 -15.13
C PHE A 116 -3.76 -3.66 -14.14
N ARG A 117 -3.56 -3.35 -12.85
CA ARG A 117 -4.51 -3.64 -11.78
C ARG A 117 -5.92 -3.17 -12.17
N PRO A 118 -6.96 -4.00 -12.06
CA PRO A 118 -8.33 -3.57 -12.30
C PRO A 118 -8.74 -2.47 -11.33
N SER A 119 -9.56 -1.52 -11.79
CA SER A 119 -10.20 -0.57 -10.86
C SER A 119 -11.19 -1.34 -10.00
N ARG A 120 -11.03 -1.24 -8.67
CA ARG A 120 -11.95 -1.86 -7.70
C ARG A 120 -12.92 -0.85 -7.11
N MET A 121 -13.20 0.25 -7.80
CA MET A 121 -14.23 1.19 -7.34
C MET A 121 -15.56 0.46 -7.35
N THR A 122 -15.99 0.02 -6.16
CA THR A 122 -17.35 -0.41 -5.92
C THR A 122 -18.23 0.80 -6.21
N SER A 123 -19.20 0.63 -7.10
CA SER A 123 -20.23 1.64 -7.38
C SER A 123 -21.11 1.93 -6.15
N GLU A 124 -21.02 1.08 -5.11
CA GLU A 124 -21.74 1.28 -3.86
C GLU A 124 -21.13 2.46 -3.07
N PRO A 125 -21.97 3.44 -2.70
CA PRO A 125 -21.53 4.55 -1.86
C PRO A 125 -21.11 4.02 -0.49
N VAL A 126 -19.92 4.43 -0.04
CA VAL A 126 -19.43 4.07 1.29
C VAL A 126 -20.12 4.95 2.33
N LEU A 127 -21.07 4.37 3.06
CA LEU A 127 -21.80 5.05 4.12
C LEU A 127 -20.98 4.96 5.43
N GLY A 128 -20.36 6.07 5.84
CA GLY A 128 -19.64 6.20 7.10
C GLY A 128 -18.16 5.80 7.06
N ILE A 129 -17.56 5.67 8.25
CA ILE A 129 -16.12 5.41 8.46
C ILE A 129 -15.83 4.05 9.10
N SER A 130 -16.81 3.15 9.14
CA SER A 130 -16.61 1.77 9.56
C SER A 130 -17.74 0.89 9.05
N ARG A 131 -17.49 -0.41 8.98
CA ARG A 131 -18.53 -1.43 8.87
C ARG A 131 -18.10 -2.68 9.65
N PRO A 132 -19.03 -3.52 10.12
CA PRO A 132 -18.68 -4.77 10.79
C PRO A 132 -17.76 -5.65 9.94
N PHE A 133 -16.89 -6.44 10.59
CA PHE A 133 -16.08 -7.43 9.90
C PHE A 133 -16.99 -8.41 9.15
N ASP A 134 -16.63 -8.69 7.90
CA ASP A 134 -17.37 -9.59 7.02
C ASP A 134 -16.56 -10.89 6.83
N PRO A 135 -17.02 -12.04 7.38
CA PRO A 135 -16.34 -13.33 7.22
C PRO A 135 -16.46 -13.90 5.80
N ASP A 136 -17.45 -13.48 5.02
CA ASP A 136 -17.67 -13.96 3.66
C ASP A 136 -16.90 -13.12 2.65
N GLY A 137 -16.78 -11.82 2.90
CA GLY A 137 -15.96 -10.88 2.15
C GLY A 137 -14.45 -11.15 2.18
N PHE A 138 -13.69 -10.31 1.47
CA PHE A 138 -12.23 -10.42 1.42
C PHE A 138 -11.60 -10.03 2.76
N HIS A 139 -10.76 -10.90 3.32
CA HIS A 139 -10.08 -10.67 4.59
C HIS A 139 -8.78 -11.48 4.71
N PHE A 140 -7.84 -11.06 5.56
CA PHE A 140 -6.55 -11.76 5.74
C PHE A 140 -6.62 -13.18 6.31
N ASN A 141 -7.76 -13.59 6.90
CA ASN A 141 -7.98 -14.98 7.33
C ASN A 141 -8.25 -15.97 6.18
N LYS A 142 -8.36 -15.53 4.92
CA LYS A 142 -8.65 -16.45 3.81
C LYS A 142 -7.45 -17.39 3.57
N PRO A 143 -7.65 -18.71 3.40
CA PRO A 143 -6.56 -19.67 3.26
C PRO A 143 -5.57 -19.34 2.13
N PHE A 144 -6.07 -18.82 1.01
CA PHE A 144 -5.24 -18.51 -0.15
C PHE A 144 -4.26 -17.34 0.07
N LEU A 145 -4.47 -16.50 1.10
CA LEU A 145 -3.55 -15.40 1.48
C LEU A 145 -2.46 -15.87 2.45
N ARG A 146 -2.53 -17.09 2.99
CA ARG A 146 -1.56 -17.59 3.98
C ARG A 146 -0.18 -17.79 3.40
N ARG A 147 -0.12 -18.16 2.12
CA ARG A 147 1.12 -18.22 1.34
C ARG A 147 1.73 -16.85 1.02
N GLU A 148 0.96 -15.76 1.13
CA GLU A 148 1.45 -14.40 0.88
C GLU A 148 2.06 -13.76 2.13
N ALA A 149 1.95 -14.42 3.29
CA ALA A 149 2.70 -14.05 4.49
C ALA A 149 4.13 -14.58 4.41
N PHE A 150 5.12 -13.68 4.54
CA PHE A 150 6.53 -14.09 4.62
C PHE A 150 7.04 -14.18 6.05
N TRP A 151 6.32 -13.58 7.01
CA TRP A 151 6.63 -13.66 8.42
C TRP A 151 5.39 -13.60 9.32
N SER A 152 5.46 -14.30 10.44
CA SER A 152 4.49 -14.23 11.54
C SER A 152 5.22 -14.44 12.86
N GLY A 153 4.85 -13.67 13.88
CA GLY A 153 5.44 -13.74 15.20
C GLY A 153 4.81 -12.74 16.17
N ASP A 154 5.37 -12.67 17.37
CA ASP A 154 4.98 -11.66 18.37
C ASP A 154 5.84 -10.40 18.20
N LEU A 155 5.21 -9.24 18.21
CA LEU A 155 5.87 -7.95 18.33
C LEU A 155 5.23 -7.21 19.51
N GLN A 156 6.01 -6.98 20.57
CA GLN A 156 5.57 -6.27 21.78
C GLN A 156 4.26 -6.82 22.38
N GLY A 157 4.09 -8.16 22.41
CA GLY A 157 2.91 -8.80 22.98
C GLY A 157 1.68 -8.83 22.06
N VAL A 158 1.82 -8.42 20.81
CA VAL A 158 0.79 -8.50 19.78
C VAL A 158 1.21 -9.50 18.71
N GLY A 159 0.33 -10.44 18.39
CA GLY A 159 0.56 -11.38 17.31
C GLY A 159 0.45 -10.67 15.96
N VAL A 160 1.53 -10.64 15.19
CA VAL A 160 1.60 -9.94 13.91
C VAL A 160 1.87 -10.91 12.78
N GLU A 161 1.29 -10.58 11.63
CA GLU A 161 1.69 -11.12 10.35
C GLU A 161 2.09 -10.02 9.38
N LEU A 162 3.17 -10.29 8.64
CA LEU A 162 3.63 -9.46 7.54
C LEU A 162 3.33 -10.19 6.23
N LEU A 163 2.46 -9.59 5.42
CA LEU A 163 2.13 -10.06 4.08
C LEU A 163 2.72 -9.10 3.04
N TYR A 164 3.02 -9.60 1.86
CA TYR A 164 3.36 -8.74 0.74
C TYR A 164 2.17 -7.87 0.36
N ASN A 165 2.43 -6.61 0.01
CA ASN A 165 1.48 -5.90 -0.84
C ASN A 165 1.58 -6.44 -2.27
N LYS A 166 0.46 -6.85 -2.87
CA LYS A 166 0.45 -7.41 -4.22
C LYS A 166 0.85 -6.41 -5.31
N PHE A 167 0.52 -5.13 -5.10
CA PHE A 167 0.84 -4.05 -6.03
C PHE A 167 1.52 -2.94 -5.23
N PRO A 168 2.80 -3.12 -4.87
CA PRO A 168 3.53 -2.15 -4.07
C PRO A 168 3.63 -0.80 -4.79
N PHE A 169 3.99 0.22 -4.04
CA PHE A 169 4.21 1.59 -4.52
C PHE A 169 5.25 2.33 -3.65
N VAL A 170 5.87 1.60 -2.72
CA VAL A 170 7.01 2.04 -1.91
C VAL A 170 7.92 0.83 -1.71
N PRO A 171 9.22 1.03 -1.46
CA PRO A 171 10.15 -0.06 -1.19
C PRO A 171 9.74 -0.87 0.05
N MET A 172 9.96 -2.19 -0.01
CA MET A 172 9.61 -3.16 1.04
C MET A 172 8.18 -3.01 1.59
N HIS A 173 7.22 -2.69 0.71
CA HIS A 173 5.84 -2.48 1.10
C HIS A 173 5.16 -3.76 1.60
N CYS A 174 4.89 -3.80 2.90
CA CYS A 174 4.22 -4.90 3.58
C CYS A 174 2.86 -4.48 4.14
N LEU A 175 1.95 -5.44 4.25
CA LEU A 175 0.74 -5.32 5.05
C LEU A 175 1.04 -5.90 6.45
N LEU A 176 1.00 -5.03 7.46
CA LEU A 176 1.14 -5.40 8.87
C LEU A 176 -0.25 -5.66 9.45
N VAL A 177 -0.53 -6.91 9.81
CA VAL A 177 -1.84 -7.35 10.27
C VAL A 177 -1.74 -7.82 11.73
N PRO A 178 -2.09 -6.96 12.71
CA PRO A 178 -2.06 -7.33 14.12
C PRO A 178 -3.29 -8.15 14.49
N ASP A 179 -3.10 -9.11 15.39
CA ASP A 179 -4.16 -9.93 16.01
C ASP A 179 -5.18 -10.45 14.96
N ARG A 180 -4.69 -10.90 13.80
CA ARG A 180 -5.49 -11.28 12.62
C ARG A 180 -6.71 -12.16 12.94
N THR A 181 -6.57 -13.07 13.91
CA THR A 181 -7.64 -14.00 14.31
C THR A 181 -8.77 -13.34 15.09
N GLN A 182 -8.55 -12.14 15.64
CA GLN A 182 -9.55 -11.33 16.35
C GLN A 182 -10.54 -10.64 15.41
N ARG A 183 -10.33 -10.71 14.08
CA ARG A 183 -11.29 -10.25 13.06
C ARG A 183 -11.77 -8.81 13.28
N GLN A 184 -10.86 -7.93 13.69
CA GLN A 184 -11.19 -6.53 13.92
C GLN A 184 -11.51 -5.86 12.57
N PRO A 185 -12.59 -5.07 12.46
CA PRO A 185 -12.86 -4.28 11.25
C PRO A 185 -11.76 -3.23 11.04
N GLN A 186 -11.74 -2.58 9.88
CA GLN A 186 -10.81 -1.48 9.58
C GLN A 186 -11.24 -0.18 10.29
N LEU A 187 -11.29 -0.22 11.61
CA LEU A 187 -11.55 0.90 12.50
C LEU A 187 -10.47 0.89 13.59
N LEU A 188 -9.68 1.95 13.65
CA LEU A 188 -8.58 2.06 14.60
C LEU A 188 -9.13 2.17 16.03
N THR A 189 -8.59 1.39 16.96
CA THR A 189 -8.89 1.52 18.40
C THR A 189 -7.69 2.09 19.15
N ARG A 190 -7.91 2.60 20.36
CA ARG A 190 -6.83 3.12 21.22
C ARG A 190 -5.70 2.11 21.38
N LYS A 191 -6.06 0.84 21.65
CA LYS A 191 -5.12 -0.28 21.79
C LYS A 191 -4.16 -0.35 20.59
N TYR A 192 -4.69 -0.36 19.36
CA TYR A 192 -3.86 -0.53 18.17
C TYR A 192 -3.16 0.77 17.75
N HIS A 193 -3.71 1.93 18.08
CA HIS A 193 -3.01 3.21 17.93
C HIS A 193 -1.76 3.27 18.80
N ASP A 194 -1.90 3.02 20.12
CA ASP A 194 -0.78 3.03 21.06
C ASP A 194 0.26 1.96 20.70
N TYR A 195 -0.19 0.78 20.29
CA TYR A 195 0.67 -0.29 19.83
C TYR A 195 1.51 0.11 18.61
N VAL A 196 0.89 0.67 17.56
CA VAL A 196 1.61 1.05 16.35
C VAL A 196 2.54 2.24 16.59
N TRP A 197 2.17 3.17 17.47
CA TRP A 197 3.06 4.25 17.92
C TRP A 197 4.34 3.68 18.55
N GLN A 198 4.20 2.82 19.56
CA GLN A 198 5.33 2.19 20.25
C GLN A 198 6.17 1.29 19.33
N LEU A 199 5.51 0.64 18.38
CA LEU A 199 6.20 -0.17 17.38
C LEU A 199 7.06 0.72 16.48
N ALA A 200 6.53 1.83 15.95
CA ALA A 200 7.27 2.75 15.10
C ALA A 200 8.53 3.29 15.80
N GLU A 201 8.43 3.67 17.07
CA GLU A 201 9.58 4.10 17.89
C GLU A 201 10.63 2.99 18.04
N ARG A 202 10.19 1.76 18.33
CA ARG A 202 11.10 0.62 18.51
C ARG A 202 11.82 0.25 17.23
N LEU A 203 11.12 0.23 16.09
CA LEU A 203 11.67 -0.21 14.82
C LEU A 203 12.75 0.74 14.29
N TRP A 204 12.66 2.03 14.59
CA TRP A 204 13.57 3.05 14.07
C TRP A 204 15.06 2.72 14.26
N ASN A 205 15.44 2.22 15.43
CA ASN A 205 16.84 1.96 15.77
C ASN A 205 17.47 0.87 14.90
N GLY A 206 16.68 -0.13 14.47
CA GLY A 206 17.13 -1.21 13.59
C GLY A 206 16.83 -0.98 12.11
N LEU A 207 15.82 -0.16 11.83
CA LEU A 207 15.29 0.11 10.49
C LEU A 207 15.14 1.62 10.25
N PRO A 208 16.25 2.37 10.08
CA PRO A 208 16.16 3.76 9.64
C PRO A 208 15.32 3.87 8.36
N GLY A 209 14.43 4.86 8.33
CA GLY A 209 13.50 5.04 7.21
C GLY A 209 12.21 4.21 7.28
N VAL A 210 12.03 3.42 8.34
CA VAL A 210 10.76 2.71 8.57
C VAL A 210 9.61 3.69 8.81
N GLY A 211 8.46 3.38 8.24
CA GLY A 211 7.21 4.05 8.55
C GLY A 211 6.05 3.07 8.52
N ILE A 212 5.00 3.43 9.26
CA ILE A 212 3.76 2.65 9.29
C ILE A 212 2.63 3.59 8.89
N ALA A 213 1.90 3.25 7.84
CA ALA A 213 0.76 4.03 7.37
C ALA A 213 -0.56 3.31 7.60
N TYR A 214 -1.63 4.07 7.72
CA TYR A 214 -2.98 3.57 7.91
C TYR A 214 -3.96 4.34 7.05
N ASN A 215 -4.81 3.59 6.33
CA ASN A 215 -6.00 4.13 5.69
C ASN A 215 -7.19 3.77 6.58
N SER A 216 -7.96 4.76 7.06
CA SER A 216 -9.24 4.46 7.68
C SER A 216 -10.21 3.83 6.66
N PHE A 217 -11.28 3.21 7.14
CA PHE A 217 -12.38 2.86 6.24
C PHE A 217 -12.91 4.13 5.54
N ALA A 218 -13.38 3.96 4.30
CA ALA A 218 -13.66 5.04 3.35
C ALA A 218 -12.46 5.96 2.99
N ALA A 219 -11.25 5.68 3.50
CA ALA A 219 -10.03 6.41 3.16
C ALA A 219 -9.12 5.65 2.16
N TYR A 220 -9.71 4.95 1.17
CA TYR A 220 -9.01 3.99 0.29
C TYR A 220 -8.37 2.80 1.03
N ALA A 221 -8.94 2.37 2.16
CA ALA A 221 -8.70 1.05 2.68
C ALA A 221 -9.47 0.00 1.85
N SER A 222 -8.76 -0.85 1.11
CA SER A 222 -9.38 -1.83 0.22
C SER A 222 -9.89 -3.10 0.91
N VAL A 223 -9.63 -3.27 2.21
CA VAL A 223 -9.96 -4.47 2.99
C VAL A 223 -10.58 -4.03 4.31
N ASN A 224 -11.73 -4.60 4.68
CA ASN A 224 -12.35 -4.36 5.98
C ASN A 224 -11.88 -5.39 7.02
N HIS A 225 -10.59 -5.37 7.29
CA HIS A 225 -9.94 -6.16 8.34
C HIS A 225 -8.72 -5.36 8.78
N LEU A 226 -8.61 -5.04 10.07
CA LEU A 226 -7.58 -4.18 10.61
C LEU A 226 -6.18 -4.53 10.08
N HIS A 227 -5.59 -3.59 9.36
CA HIS A 227 -4.24 -3.67 8.86
C HIS A 227 -3.62 -2.29 8.72
N PHE A 228 -2.29 -2.30 8.73
CA PHE A 228 -1.42 -1.16 8.49
C PHE A 228 -0.51 -1.47 7.29
N GLN A 229 0.11 -0.45 6.74
CA GLN A 229 1.06 -0.57 5.63
C GLN A 229 2.44 -0.20 6.16
N LEU A 230 3.35 -1.16 6.23
CA LEU A 230 4.73 -0.93 6.64
C LEU A 230 5.57 -0.71 5.38
N PHE A 231 6.44 0.30 5.43
CA PHE A 231 7.39 0.62 4.38
C PHE A 231 8.73 1.00 5.00
N ILE A 232 9.79 0.91 4.21
CA ILE A 232 11.13 1.37 4.60
C ILE A 232 11.66 2.16 3.41
N ARG A 233 11.96 3.44 3.63
CA ARG A 233 12.41 4.36 2.59
C ARG A 233 13.68 5.11 3.02
N PRO A 234 14.69 5.25 2.15
CA PRO A 234 15.83 6.11 2.46
C PRO A 234 15.42 7.59 2.48
N GLU A 235 14.63 8.02 1.51
CA GLU A 235 14.16 9.40 1.40
C GLU A 235 12.84 9.61 2.15
N PRO A 236 12.72 10.71 2.90
CA PRO A 236 11.47 11.06 3.55
C PRO A 236 10.36 11.29 2.53
N LEU A 237 9.12 11.02 2.93
CA LEU A 237 7.95 11.32 2.10
C LEU A 237 7.83 12.84 1.85
N PRO A 238 7.32 13.30 0.70
CA PRO A 238 7.24 14.72 0.39
C PRO A 238 6.50 15.58 1.43
N LEU A 239 5.45 15.06 2.09
CA LEU A 239 4.77 15.76 3.19
C LEU A 239 5.68 16.05 4.41
N MET A 240 6.80 15.34 4.54
CA MET A 240 7.73 15.47 5.67
C MET A 240 8.82 16.52 5.42
N ARG A 241 8.83 17.18 4.26
CA ARG A 241 9.78 18.26 3.94
C ARG A 241 9.59 19.44 4.89
N ASP A 242 10.69 20.06 5.30
CA ASP A 242 10.77 21.11 6.33
C ASP A 242 10.08 22.42 5.94
N HIS A 243 9.99 22.72 4.65
CA HIS A 243 9.38 23.95 4.15
C HIS A 243 7.85 24.00 4.35
N TRP A 244 7.21 22.88 4.69
CA TRP A 244 5.78 22.84 4.99
C TRP A 244 5.50 23.42 6.38
N ARG A 245 4.42 24.19 6.49
CA ARG A 245 4.02 24.89 7.72
C ARG A 245 3.79 23.96 8.90
N HIS A 246 3.21 22.78 8.65
CA HIS A 246 3.02 21.76 9.70
C HIS A 246 4.34 21.16 10.21
N ASN A 247 5.44 21.33 9.48
CA ASN A 247 6.81 20.97 9.89
C ASN A 247 7.63 22.17 10.36
N GLY A 248 7.02 23.35 10.53
CA GLY A 248 7.70 24.58 10.97
C GLY A 248 8.16 25.51 9.84
N GLY A 249 7.87 25.17 8.58
CA GLY A 249 8.16 26.03 7.42
C GLY A 249 7.09 27.10 7.15
N GLU A 250 7.13 27.69 5.95
CA GLU A 250 6.28 28.84 5.58
C GLU A 250 5.13 28.47 4.64
N ARG A 251 5.25 27.37 3.88
CA ARG A 251 4.28 27.01 2.83
C ARG A 251 3.18 26.12 3.37
N ASP A 252 1.95 26.37 2.94
CA ASP A 252 0.82 25.48 3.25
C ASP A 252 0.85 24.23 2.39
N TYR A 253 0.64 23.08 3.04
CA TYR A 253 0.29 21.87 2.30
C TYR A 253 -1.15 22.00 1.76
N PRO A 254 -1.46 21.49 0.55
CA PRO A 254 -2.81 21.62 -0.04
C PRO A 254 -3.94 20.97 0.78
N LEU A 255 -3.58 20.08 1.70
CA LEU A 255 -4.48 19.45 2.65
C LEU A 255 -4.13 19.84 4.07
N ASN A 256 -5.13 19.81 4.94
CA ASN A 256 -4.90 19.97 6.38
C ASN A 256 -4.12 18.75 6.91
N CYS A 257 -2.81 18.92 7.09
CA CYS A 257 -1.92 17.93 7.68
C CYS A 257 -1.65 18.32 9.14
N GLU A 258 -2.15 17.50 10.05
CA GLU A 258 -2.02 17.70 11.49
C GLU A 258 -0.87 16.84 12.02
N ILE A 259 0.02 17.43 12.82
CA ILE A 259 1.16 16.73 13.43
C ILE A 259 0.92 16.56 14.92
N TYR A 260 1.20 15.36 15.41
CA TYR A 260 1.15 15.04 16.83
C TYR A 260 2.46 14.41 17.28
N GLU A 261 2.99 14.88 18.40
CA GLU A 261 4.19 14.33 19.07
C GLU A 261 3.84 13.56 20.35
N SER A 262 2.54 13.41 20.62
CA SER A 262 1.97 12.66 21.74
C SER A 262 0.92 11.68 21.24
N ALA A 263 1.11 10.38 21.54
CA ALA A 263 0.11 9.35 21.26
C ALA A 263 -1.25 9.66 21.93
N ALA A 264 -1.25 10.32 23.09
CA ALA A 264 -2.47 10.69 23.78
C ALA A 264 -3.27 11.75 23.01
N GLU A 265 -2.60 12.80 22.54
CA GLU A 265 -3.22 13.89 21.76
C GLU A 265 -3.65 13.42 20.37
N ALA A 266 -2.80 12.63 19.71
CA ALA A 266 -3.12 11.98 18.45
C ALA A 266 -4.41 11.16 18.55
N TRP A 267 -4.55 10.35 19.59
CA TRP A 267 -5.77 9.58 19.81
C TRP A 267 -7.00 10.46 20.07
N GLN A 268 -6.89 11.52 20.87
CA GLN A 268 -8.01 12.44 21.12
C GLN A 268 -8.54 13.02 19.80
N ARG A 269 -7.63 13.37 18.88
CA ARG A 269 -8.02 13.79 17.54
C ARG A 269 -8.69 12.68 16.74
N ILE A 270 -8.08 11.49 16.68
CA ILE A 270 -8.63 10.34 15.96
C ILE A 270 -10.04 9.99 16.46
N GLU A 271 -10.25 10.01 17.76
CA GLU A 271 -11.55 9.76 18.38
C GLU A 271 -12.57 10.86 18.01
N SER A 272 -12.13 12.12 17.93
CA SER A 272 -12.98 13.20 17.42
C SER A 272 -13.36 12.98 15.95
N LEU A 273 -12.44 12.53 15.10
CA LEU A 273 -12.73 12.17 13.71
C LEU A 273 -13.71 10.99 13.65
N HIS A 274 -13.65 10.06 14.61
CA HIS A 274 -14.63 8.97 14.69
C HIS A 274 -16.02 9.48 15.00
N ARG A 275 -16.16 10.36 16.01
CA ARG A 275 -17.44 10.96 16.39
C ARG A 275 -18.07 11.77 15.25
N SER A 276 -17.25 12.49 14.49
CA SER A 276 -17.69 13.29 13.34
C SER A 276 -17.76 12.50 12.04
N GLU A 277 -17.49 11.19 12.07
CA GLU A 277 -17.43 10.30 10.91
C GLU A 277 -16.59 10.84 9.73
N VAL A 278 -15.44 11.42 10.04
CA VAL A 278 -14.48 11.91 9.04
C VAL A 278 -13.48 10.81 8.71
N SER A 279 -13.27 10.54 7.42
CA SER A 279 -12.22 9.62 6.97
C SER A 279 -10.85 10.26 7.12
N TYR A 280 -9.83 9.45 7.35
CA TYR A 280 -8.47 9.96 7.55
C TYR A 280 -7.40 8.96 7.11
N ASN A 281 -6.24 9.49 6.80
CA ASN A 281 -5.03 8.71 6.59
C ASN A 281 -4.01 9.10 7.65
N LEU A 282 -3.25 8.12 8.15
CA LEU A 282 -2.23 8.31 9.16
C LEU A 282 -0.88 7.82 8.64
N ILE A 283 0.20 8.52 9.01
CA ILE A 283 1.57 8.06 8.81
C ILE A 283 2.30 8.22 10.14
N TYR A 284 2.67 7.08 10.72
CA TYR A 284 3.46 6.99 11.93
C TYR A 284 4.94 7.03 11.58
N GLN A 285 5.63 7.93 12.27
CA GLN A 285 7.07 8.05 12.37
C GLN A 285 7.48 7.91 13.84
N PRO A 286 8.76 7.70 14.14
CA PRO A 286 9.21 7.58 15.53
C PRO A 286 8.88 8.85 16.32
N GLY A 287 8.05 8.72 17.37
CA GLY A 287 7.62 9.83 18.21
C GLY A 287 6.72 10.86 17.51
N ARG A 288 6.21 10.58 16.30
CA ARG A 288 5.44 11.55 15.51
C ARG A 288 4.35 10.87 14.68
N LEU A 289 3.18 11.49 14.61
CA LEU A 289 2.10 11.10 13.71
C LEU A 289 1.71 12.25 12.80
N TYR A 290 1.63 11.96 11.50
CA TYR A 290 0.95 12.79 10.51
C TYR A 290 -0.49 12.28 10.38
N CYS A 291 -1.47 13.12 10.69
CA CYS A 291 -2.89 12.85 10.57
C CYS A 291 -3.47 13.73 9.46
N ILE A 292 -4.13 13.11 8.48
CA ILE A 292 -4.67 13.80 7.31
C ILE A 292 -6.17 13.48 7.21
N PRO A 293 -7.04 14.30 7.84
CA PRO A 293 -8.47 14.23 7.63
C PRO A 293 -8.83 14.51 6.17
N ARG A 294 -9.80 13.77 5.63
CA ARG A 294 -10.21 13.88 4.23
C ARG A 294 -11.68 13.53 4.01
N LYS A 295 -12.24 14.02 2.91
CA LYS A 295 -13.54 13.57 2.39
C LYS A 295 -13.52 12.06 2.13
N ARG A 296 -14.66 11.40 2.31
CA ARG A 296 -14.83 9.96 2.08
C ARG A 296 -14.56 9.58 0.61
N GLN A 297 -14.09 8.37 0.38
CA GLN A 297 -14.00 7.80 -0.97
C GLN A 297 -15.39 7.78 -1.61
N GLY A 298 -15.48 8.17 -2.88
CA GLY A 298 -16.73 8.22 -3.63
C GLY A 298 -17.58 9.46 -3.38
N SER A 299 -17.17 10.39 -2.49
CA SER A 299 -17.92 11.62 -2.24
C SER A 299 -17.70 12.72 -3.30
N TYR A 300 -16.75 12.53 -4.21
CA TYR A 300 -16.51 13.41 -5.34
C TYR A 300 -15.90 12.60 -6.49
N GLN A 301 -16.00 13.13 -7.71
CA GLN A 301 -15.35 12.56 -8.87
C GLN A 301 -13.94 13.11 -9.00
N HIS A 302 -12.94 12.23 -8.96
CA HIS A 302 -11.56 12.60 -9.18
C HIS A 302 -11.23 12.73 -10.68
N GLN A 303 -10.14 13.41 -11.01
CA GLN A 303 -9.61 13.49 -12.36
C GLN A 303 -9.17 12.11 -12.90
N PRO A 304 -9.19 11.88 -14.23
CA PRO A 304 -8.93 10.56 -14.81
C PRO A 304 -7.51 10.01 -14.59
N TRP A 305 -6.53 10.89 -14.36
CA TRP A 305 -5.12 10.50 -14.18
C TRP A 305 -4.86 9.75 -12.87
N THR A 306 -5.78 9.87 -11.89
CA THR A 306 -5.70 9.17 -10.60
C THR A 306 -6.77 8.08 -10.50
N ARG A 307 -6.50 7.07 -9.66
CA ARG A 307 -7.48 6.06 -9.24
C ARG A 307 -7.90 6.21 -7.78
N GLY A 308 -7.52 7.32 -7.17
CA GLY A 308 -7.81 7.62 -5.77
C GLY A 308 -6.60 8.04 -4.95
N PHE A 309 -6.87 8.33 -3.68
CA PHE A 309 -5.92 8.95 -2.76
C PHE A 309 -5.83 8.17 -1.45
N ALA A 310 -4.94 7.18 -1.40
CA ALA A 310 -4.55 6.51 -0.18
C ALA A 310 -3.49 7.35 0.57
N TRP A 311 -2.95 6.81 1.67
CA TRP A 311 -1.92 7.51 2.46
C TRP A 311 -0.74 8.02 1.63
N TYR A 312 -0.37 7.32 0.55
CA TYR A 312 0.77 7.67 -0.29
C TYR A 312 0.55 8.93 -1.10
N GLU A 313 -0.61 9.01 -1.77
CA GLU A 313 -0.97 10.19 -2.53
C GLU A 313 -1.19 11.40 -1.61
N LEU A 314 -1.69 11.19 -0.39
CA LEU A 314 -1.77 12.27 0.59
C LEU A 314 -0.41 12.65 1.19
N ALA A 315 0.57 11.75 1.12
CA ALA A 315 1.95 11.99 1.50
C ALA A 315 2.77 12.75 0.44
N GLY A 316 2.15 13.06 -0.71
CA GLY A 316 2.76 13.77 -1.83
C GLY A 316 3.46 12.87 -2.84
N GLY A 317 3.30 11.54 -2.71
CA GLY A 317 3.74 10.56 -3.71
C GLY A 317 2.57 10.08 -4.57
N PHE A 318 2.63 10.26 -5.88
CA PHE A 318 1.52 9.97 -6.80
C PHE A 318 1.84 8.80 -7.72
N THR A 319 1.00 7.75 -7.69
CA THR A 319 1.05 6.72 -8.72
C THR A 319 0.28 7.17 -9.95
N THR A 320 0.93 7.23 -11.11
CA THR A 320 0.27 7.38 -12.41
C THR A 320 0.03 6.01 -13.06
N PHE A 321 -0.97 5.94 -13.94
CA PHE A 321 -1.43 4.68 -14.53
C PHE A 321 -1.28 4.64 -16.06
N SER A 322 -0.69 5.68 -16.64
CA SER A 322 -0.29 5.74 -18.05
C SER A 322 1.04 6.48 -18.19
N ARG A 323 1.77 6.17 -19.26
CA ARG A 323 3.02 6.87 -19.58
C ARG A 323 2.78 8.36 -19.83
N SER A 324 1.69 8.69 -20.53
CA SER A 324 1.31 10.08 -20.79
C SER A 324 1.10 10.87 -19.50
N ASP A 325 0.36 10.32 -18.53
CA ASP A 325 0.13 11.01 -17.25
C ASP A 325 1.44 11.15 -16.47
N PHE A 326 2.30 10.12 -16.47
CA PHE A 326 3.62 10.22 -15.86
C PHE A 326 4.43 11.38 -16.46
N ASP A 327 4.50 11.48 -17.78
CA ASP A 327 5.35 12.47 -18.46
C ASP A 327 4.77 13.91 -18.39
N THR A 328 3.45 14.08 -18.23
CA THR A 328 2.79 15.39 -18.42
C THR A 328 2.09 15.96 -17.19
N LEU A 329 1.82 15.16 -16.14
CA LEU A 329 1.14 15.66 -14.94
C LEU A 329 2.01 16.69 -14.20
N ASP A 330 1.49 17.89 -13.98
CA ASP A 330 2.20 18.98 -13.33
C ASP A 330 1.74 19.20 -11.88
N ALA A 331 2.52 20.01 -11.14
CA ALA A 331 2.23 20.33 -9.74
C ALA A 331 0.88 21.03 -9.55
N GLN A 332 0.45 21.84 -10.52
CA GLN A 332 -0.78 22.62 -10.43
C GLN A 332 -2.01 21.70 -10.50
N ALA A 333 -2.01 20.71 -11.39
CA ALA A 333 -3.05 19.70 -11.50
C ALA A 333 -3.14 18.85 -10.22
N ILE A 334 -2.00 18.49 -9.63
CA ILE A 334 -1.94 17.77 -8.34
C ILE A 334 -2.58 18.60 -7.22
N ILE A 335 -2.18 19.86 -7.06
CA ILE A 335 -2.69 20.76 -6.01
C ILE A 335 -4.21 20.95 -6.15
N GLN A 336 -4.69 21.22 -7.36
CA GLN A 336 -6.11 21.40 -7.64
C GLN A 336 -6.93 20.16 -7.25
N GLU A 337 -6.36 18.97 -7.40
CA GLU A 337 -7.04 17.73 -7.05
C GLU A 337 -7.00 17.46 -5.54
N LEU A 338 -5.86 17.68 -4.89
CA LEU A 338 -5.73 17.55 -3.44
C LEU A 338 -6.70 18.46 -2.68
N VAL A 339 -6.85 19.73 -3.10
CA VAL A 339 -7.76 20.67 -2.42
C VAL A 339 -9.21 20.15 -2.38
N LYS A 340 -9.65 19.38 -3.39
CA LYS A 340 -11.01 18.80 -3.42
C LYS A 340 -11.25 17.80 -2.29
N LEU A 341 -10.20 17.20 -1.73
CA LEU A 341 -10.26 16.20 -0.67
C LEU A 341 -10.40 16.80 0.73
N GLN A 342 -10.24 18.11 0.91
CA GLN A 342 -10.44 18.76 2.21
C GLN A 342 -11.85 18.46 2.73
N PRO A 343 -12.00 17.90 3.95
CA PRO A 343 -13.31 17.68 4.53
C PRO A 343 -14.00 19.04 4.78
N GLU A 344 -15.33 19.04 4.81
CA GLU A 344 -16.07 20.21 5.29
C GLU A 344 -15.63 20.52 6.73
N SER A 345 -15.53 21.81 7.08
CA SER A 345 -15.03 22.25 8.38
C SER A 345 -15.75 21.51 9.53
N VAL A 346 -14.98 20.77 10.33
CA VAL A 346 -15.45 19.99 11.50
C VAL A 346 -15.15 20.72 12.79
#